data_AF-A0A4R4J325-F1
#
_entry.id   AF-A0A4R4J325-F1
#
_cell.length_a   1.000
_cell.length_b   1.000
_cell.length_c   1.000
_cell.angle_alpha   90.00
_cell.angle_beta   90.00
_cell.angle_gamma   90.00
#
_symmetry.space_group_name_H-M   'P 1'
#
loop_
_entity.id
_entity.type
_entity.pdbx_description
1 polymer ?
#
loop_
_entity_poly.entity_id
_entity_poly.type
_entity_poly.pdbx_seq_one_letter_code
_entity_poly.pdbx_strand_id
1 'polypeptide(L)'
;MAYWVYRGWLAKRDLDNYWWDDKEYKKKNINKMKKRPAMIDDHQKVTENEYNFIDTGGYFIKGIKPNIVKEMDKDKCHENSNEKEKEDENRIIKSITKLINGGDNGLKDRNKATEKAKGILS
;
A
#
# COMPACT_ATOMS: atom_id res chain seq x y z
N MET A 1 2.56 -9.37 7.16
CA MET A 1 2.59 -10.85 7.30
C MET A 1 1.28 -11.53 6.97
N ALA A 2 0.12 -10.91 7.24
CA ALA A 2 -1.16 -11.50 6.88
C ALA A 2 -1.33 -11.77 5.36
N TYR A 3 -0.68 -10.99 4.47
CA TYR A 3 -0.65 -11.29 3.03
C TYR A 3 0.04 -12.62 2.69
N TRP A 4 1.25 -12.86 3.19
CA TRP A 4 2.02 -14.09 2.93
C TRP A 4 1.31 -15.34 3.44
N VAL A 5 0.62 -15.20 4.58
CA VAL A 5 -0.26 -16.25 5.12
C VAL A 5 -1.50 -16.44 4.25
N TYR A 6 -2.16 -15.35 3.82
CA TYR A 6 -3.32 -15.38 2.92
C TYR A 6 -2.99 -16.07 1.59
N ARG A 7 -1.81 -15.80 1.02
CA ARG A 7 -1.32 -16.43 -0.21
C ARG A 7 -0.87 -17.89 -0.04
N GLY A 8 -0.80 -18.40 1.20
CA GLY A 8 -0.33 -19.75 1.49
C GLY A 8 1.19 -19.92 1.38
N TRP A 9 1.95 -18.84 1.22
CA TRP A 9 3.42 -18.87 1.13
C TRP A 9 4.11 -18.96 2.50
N LEU A 10 3.37 -18.69 3.58
CA LEU A 10 3.82 -18.85 4.96
C LEU A 10 2.71 -19.52 5.77
N ALA A 11 3.01 -20.58 6.51
CA ALA A 11 2.00 -21.19 7.37
C ALA A 11 1.91 -20.44 8.71
N LYS A 12 0.70 -20.30 9.26
CA LYS A 12 0.49 -19.66 10.59
C LYS A 12 1.30 -20.31 11.71
N ARG A 13 1.62 -21.61 11.58
CA ARG A 13 2.41 -22.35 12.57
C ARG A 13 3.89 -21.96 12.58
N ASP A 14 4.38 -21.31 11.53
CA ASP A 14 5.81 -21.00 11.33
C ASP A 14 6.22 -19.66 11.98
N LEU A 15 5.25 -18.88 12.47
CA LEU A 15 5.46 -17.58 13.12
C LEU A 15 4.60 -17.48 14.38
N ASP A 16 5.02 -16.64 15.32
CA ASP A 16 4.22 -16.34 16.51
C ASP A 16 3.39 -15.08 16.33
N ASN A 17 2.20 -15.02 16.93
CA ASN A 17 1.37 -13.83 16.87
C ASN A 17 2.09 -12.62 17.49
N TYR A 18 2.01 -11.47 16.81
CA TYR A 18 2.63 -10.22 17.25
C TYR A 18 4.14 -10.36 17.48
N TRP A 19 4.84 -11.15 16.66
CA TRP A 19 6.30 -11.28 16.71
C TRP A 19 7.01 -9.95 16.40
N TRP A 20 6.38 -9.06 15.64
CA TRP A 20 6.88 -7.71 15.35
C TRP A 20 6.90 -6.78 16.58
N ASP A 21 6.23 -7.15 17.67
CA ASP A 21 6.28 -6.41 18.94
C ASP A 21 7.43 -6.86 19.85
N ASP A 22 8.17 -7.91 19.46
CA ASP A 22 9.38 -8.32 20.16
C ASP A 22 10.41 -7.17 20.16
N LYS A 23 10.98 -6.87 21.34
CA LYS A 23 11.97 -5.79 21.49
C LYS A 23 13.22 -6.06 20.66
N GLU A 24 13.61 -7.31 20.52
CA GLU A 24 14.80 -7.70 19.76
C GLU A 24 14.55 -7.64 18.25
N TYR A 25 13.29 -7.80 17.78
CA TYR A 25 12.94 -7.52 16.37
C TYR A 25 13.20 -6.06 15.99
N LYS A 26 12.76 -5.11 16.83
CA LYS A 26 12.97 -3.68 16.59
C LYS A 26 14.46 -3.30 16.57
N LYS A 27 15.29 -4.07 17.29
CA LYS A 27 16.76 -3.95 17.30
C LYS A 27 17.44 -4.75 16.18
N LYS A 28 16.68 -5.43 15.31
CA LYS A 28 17.17 -6.31 14.25
C LYS A 28 18.06 -7.46 14.76
N ASN A 29 17.77 -7.97 15.94
CA ASN A 29 18.55 -9.01 16.61
C ASN A 29 17.79 -10.34 16.67
N ILE A 30 17.75 -11.05 15.53
CA ILE A 30 16.96 -12.28 15.36
C ILE A 30 17.34 -13.35 16.39
N ASN A 31 18.63 -13.51 16.68
CA ASN A 31 19.14 -14.55 17.59
C ASN A 31 18.65 -14.41 19.04
N LYS A 32 18.22 -13.21 19.45
CA LYS A 32 17.68 -12.96 20.80
C LYS A 32 16.17 -12.77 20.83
N MET A 33 15.49 -12.93 19.69
CA MET A 33 14.03 -12.85 19.65
C MET A 33 13.43 -14.01 20.45
N LYS A 34 12.40 -13.71 21.24
CA LYS A 34 11.62 -14.71 21.97
C LYS A 34 10.49 -15.27 21.13
N LYS A 35 10.01 -14.49 20.17
CA LYS A 35 8.96 -14.88 19.22
C LYS A 35 9.58 -15.25 17.88
N ARG A 36 9.06 -16.30 17.25
CA ARG A 36 9.44 -16.72 15.90
C ARG A 36 8.96 -15.69 14.89
N PRO A 37 9.86 -14.98 14.19
CA PRO A 37 9.47 -14.04 13.16
C PRO A 37 8.95 -14.77 11.93
N ALA A 38 8.19 -14.06 11.10
CA ALA A 38 7.92 -14.53 9.75
C ALA A 38 9.19 -14.40 8.90
N MET A 39 9.78 -15.53 8.54
CA MET A 39 10.90 -15.61 7.60
C MET A 39 10.34 -15.58 6.18
N ILE A 40 10.78 -14.62 5.37
CA ILE A 40 10.40 -14.48 3.96
C ILE A 40 11.69 -14.49 3.15
N ASP A 41 12.12 -15.68 2.76
CA ASP A 41 13.35 -15.83 1.98
C ASP A 41 13.08 -15.59 0.49
N ASP A 42 11.90 -15.98 0.00
CA ASP A 42 11.47 -15.83 -1.40
C ASP A 42 10.63 -14.57 -1.64
N HIS A 43 11.19 -13.40 -1.32
CA HIS A 43 10.48 -12.13 -1.49
C HIS A 43 10.09 -11.84 -2.94
N GLN A 44 10.84 -12.38 -3.92
CA GLN A 44 10.54 -12.29 -5.35
C GLN A 44 9.20 -12.90 -5.75
N LYS A 45 8.56 -13.72 -4.92
CA LYS A 45 7.22 -14.27 -5.18
C LYS A 45 6.18 -13.21 -5.48
N VAL A 46 6.33 -12.01 -4.90
CA VAL A 46 5.44 -10.88 -5.17
C VAL A 46 5.53 -10.36 -6.62
N THR A 47 6.65 -10.61 -7.29
CA THR A 47 6.94 -10.14 -8.66
C THR A 47 6.99 -11.28 -9.69
N GLU A 48 6.82 -12.54 -9.29
CA GLU A 48 6.89 -13.71 -10.18
C GLU A 48 5.83 -13.70 -11.29
N ASN A 49 4.68 -13.07 -11.07
CA ASN A 49 3.65 -12.87 -12.08
C ASN A 49 2.83 -11.61 -11.82
N GLU A 50 2.11 -11.19 -12.86
CA GLU A 50 1.29 -9.96 -12.85
C GLU A 50 0.20 -9.99 -11.79
N TYR A 51 -0.44 -11.14 -11.56
CA TYR A 51 -1.49 -11.27 -10.55
C TYR A 51 -0.94 -11.09 -9.13
N ASN A 52 0.25 -11.61 -8.84
CA ASN A 52 0.92 -11.39 -7.56
C ASN A 52 1.22 -9.91 -7.34
N PHE A 53 1.65 -9.23 -8.39
CA PHE A 53 1.93 -7.80 -8.35
C PHE A 53 0.64 -6.98 -8.10
N ILE A 54 -0.43 -7.28 -8.84
CA ILE A 54 -1.74 -6.60 -8.67
C ILE A 54 -2.32 -6.87 -7.28
N ASP A 55 -2.32 -8.12 -6.83
CA ASP A 55 -2.87 -8.52 -5.53
C ASP A 55 -2.10 -7.91 -4.36
N THR A 56 -0.77 -7.84 -4.45
CA THR A 56 0.04 -7.21 -3.40
C THR A 56 -0.27 -5.72 -3.28
N GLY A 57 -0.38 -5.02 -4.41
CA GLY A 57 -0.81 -3.62 -4.45
C GLY A 57 -2.22 -3.42 -3.88
N GLY A 58 -3.18 -4.24 -4.31
CA GLY A 58 -4.55 -4.22 -3.80
C GLY A 58 -4.63 -4.51 -2.29
N TYR A 59 -3.87 -5.48 -1.80
CA TYR A 59 -3.79 -5.79 -0.38
C TYR A 59 -3.15 -4.66 0.43
N PHE A 60 -2.14 -3.98 -0.10
CA PHE A 60 -1.57 -2.80 0.55
C PHE A 60 -2.64 -1.70 0.71
N ILE A 61 -3.36 -1.37 -0.36
CA ILE A 61 -4.39 -0.32 -0.39
C ILE A 61 -5.57 -0.67 0.53
N LYS A 62 -6.14 -1.87 0.41
CA LYS A 62 -7.36 -2.26 1.13
C LYS A 62 -7.09 -2.87 2.51
N GLY A 63 -6.06 -3.69 2.64
CA GLY A 63 -5.77 -4.48 3.84
C GLY A 63 -4.85 -3.80 4.84
N ILE A 64 -3.82 -3.08 4.39
CA ILE A 64 -2.84 -2.42 5.27
C ILE A 64 -3.16 -0.95 5.49
N LYS A 65 -3.59 -0.24 4.44
CA LYS A 65 -3.85 1.21 4.47
C LYS A 65 -5.30 1.52 4.08
N PRO A 66 -6.33 0.98 4.78
CA PRO A 66 -7.74 1.08 4.36
C PRO A 66 -8.25 2.52 4.22
N ASN A 67 -7.61 3.50 4.87
CA ASN A 67 -7.95 4.91 4.69
C ASN A 67 -7.64 5.45 3.29
N ILE A 68 -6.77 4.78 2.51
CA ILE A 68 -6.53 5.15 1.10
C ILE A 68 -7.83 5.00 0.32
N VAL A 69 -8.52 3.87 0.43
CA VAL A 69 -9.81 3.64 -0.26
C VAL A 69 -10.84 4.68 0.16
N LYS A 70 -10.96 4.96 1.47
CA LYS A 70 -11.88 5.99 1.98
C LYS A 70 -11.58 7.39 1.43
N GLU A 71 -10.32 7.69 1.15
CA GLU A 71 -9.91 8.96 0.58
C GLU A 71 -10.17 9.00 -0.93
N MET A 72 -9.92 7.88 -1.63
CA MET A 72 -10.26 7.71 -3.04
C MET A 72 -11.77 7.84 -3.28
N ASP A 73 -12.61 7.30 -2.40
CA ASP A 73 -14.08 7.38 -2.51
C ASP A 73 -14.63 8.82 -2.37
N LYS A 74 -13.80 9.78 -1.92
CA LYS A 74 -14.17 11.20 -1.91
C LYS A 74 -14.01 11.85 -3.29
N ASP A 75 -13.23 11.23 -4.16
CA ASP A 75 -13.02 11.69 -5.53
C ASP A 75 -14.29 11.48 -6.34
N LYS A 76 -14.61 12.45 -7.19
CA LYS A 76 -15.77 12.41 -8.06
C LYS A 76 -15.28 12.51 -9.50
N CYS A 77 -15.84 11.68 -10.37
CA CYS A 77 -15.55 11.80 -11.80
C CYS A 77 -16.32 12.99 -12.34
N HIS A 78 -15.60 14.02 -12.80
CA HIS A 78 -16.18 15.21 -13.39
C HIS A 78 -15.91 15.18 -14.90
N GLU A 79 -16.96 15.14 -15.73
CA GLU A 79 -16.82 15.14 -17.20
C GLU A 79 -16.26 16.46 -17.74
N ASN A 80 -16.49 17.57 -17.02
CA ASN A 80 -15.98 18.92 -17.34
C ASN A 80 -15.55 19.63 -16.06
N SER A 81 -14.37 19.27 -15.55
CA SER A 81 -13.87 19.80 -14.27
C SER A 81 -13.63 21.32 -14.31
N ASN A 82 -14.35 22.08 -13.49
CA ASN A 82 -14.07 23.50 -13.24
C ASN A 82 -12.86 23.68 -12.27
N GLU A 83 -12.38 24.91 -12.07
CA GLU A 83 -11.20 25.17 -11.22
C GLU A 83 -11.35 24.61 -9.80
N LYS A 84 -12.54 24.75 -9.19
CA LYS A 84 -12.82 24.25 -7.85
C LYS A 84 -12.75 22.72 -7.77
N GLU A 85 -13.29 22.03 -8.77
CA GLU A 85 -13.24 20.56 -8.86
C GLU A 85 -11.80 20.07 -9.03
N LYS A 86 -10.96 20.79 -9.78
CA LYS A 86 -9.52 20.49 -9.89
C LYS A 86 -8.77 20.73 -8.58
N GLU A 87 -9.11 21.76 -7.81
CA GLU A 87 -8.53 21.99 -6.49
C GLU A 87 -8.90 20.89 -5.50
N ASP A 88 -10.16 20.46 -5.50
CA ASP A 88 -10.65 19.36 -4.67
C ASP A 88 -9.95 18.03 -5.05
N GLU A 89 -9.82 17.72 -6.34
CA GLU A 89 -9.07 16.56 -6.82
C GLU A 89 -7.59 16.60 -6.38
N ASN A 90 -6.90 17.72 -6.61
CA ASN A 90 -5.51 17.88 -6.19
C ASN A 90 -5.34 17.68 -4.68
N ARG A 91 -6.30 18.14 -3.88
CA ARG A 91 -6.32 17.93 -2.43
C ARG A 91 -6.47 16.45 -2.08
N ILE A 92 -7.33 15.72 -2.79
CA ILE A 92 -7.52 14.27 -2.59
C ILE A 92 -6.26 13.50 -2.99
N ILE A 93 -5.67 13.77 -4.16
CA ILE A 93 -4.44 13.10 -4.61
C ILE A 93 -3.29 13.37 -3.63
N LYS A 94 -3.18 14.59 -3.11
CA LYS A 94 -2.21 14.94 -2.06
C LYS A 94 -2.45 14.13 -0.78
N SER A 95 -3.71 14.02 -0.34
CA SER A 95 -4.09 13.23 0.83
C SER A 95 -3.72 11.75 0.67
N ILE A 96 -4.03 11.15 -0.48
CA ILE A 96 -3.66 9.77 -0.83
C ILE A 96 -2.13 9.61 -0.86
N THR A 97 -1.40 10.55 -1.46
CA THR A 97 0.06 10.52 -1.53
C THR A 97 0.69 10.47 -0.14
N LYS A 98 0.18 11.26 0.80
CA LYS A 98 0.60 11.23 2.21
C LYS A 98 0.28 9.90 2.89
N LEU A 99 -0.87 9.30 2.60
CA LEU A 99 -1.23 8.00 3.18
C LEU A 99 -0.29 6.87 2.73
N ILE A 100 0.17 6.93 1.48
CA ILE A 100 1.10 5.95 0.88
C ILE A 100 2.52 6.17 1.42
N ASN A 101 3.06 7.38 1.28
CA ASN A 101 4.49 7.66 1.48
C ASN A 101 4.83 8.43 2.77
N GLY A 102 3.84 8.92 3.52
CA GLY A 102 4.05 9.77 4.70
C GLY A 102 4.38 11.24 4.39
N GLY A 103 4.40 11.63 3.11
CA GLY A 103 4.71 12.99 2.65
C GLY A 103 4.23 13.22 1.21
N ASP A 104 4.74 14.27 0.56
CA ASP A 104 4.28 14.72 -0.76
C ASP A 104 5.19 14.25 -1.93
N ASN A 105 6.10 13.31 -1.67
CA ASN A 105 7.06 12.82 -2.66
C ASN A 105 6.35 12.17 -3.87
N GLY A 106 6.64 12.70 -5.06
CA GLY A 106 6.06 12.24 -6.33
C GLY A 106 4.66 12.80 -6.64
N LEU A 107 4.18 13.79 -5.88
CA LEU A 107 2.81 14.34 -6.05
C LEU A 107 2.56 14.87 -7.48
N LYS A 108 3.53 15.57 -8.08
CA LYS A 108 3.38 16.10 -9.44
C LYS A 108 3.13 14.99 -10.47
N ASP A 109 3.91 13.91 -10.41
CA ASP A 109 3.77 12.78 -11.33
C ASP A 109 2.46 12.00 -11.07
N ARG A 110 2.04 11.89 -9.81
CA ARG A 110 0.77 11.28 -9.43
C ARG A 110 -0.42 12.06 -9.98
N ASN A 111 -0.41 13.39 -9.88
CA ASN A 111 -1.46 14.23 -10.46
C ASN A 111 -1.57 13.98 -11.97
N LYS A 112 -0.44 14.04 -12.69
CA LYS A 112 -0.40 13.79 -14.14
C LYS A 112 -0.89 12.38 -14.50
N ALA A 113 -0.51 11.37 -13.72
CA ALA A 113 -0.93 9.99 -13.94
C ALA A 113 -2.45 9.81 -13.70
N THR A 114 -3.00 10.45 -12.67
CA THR A 114 -4.45 10.42 -12.40
C THR A 114 -5.24 11.13 -13.49
N GLU A 115 -4.81 12.32 -13.91
CA GLU A 115 -5.45 13.06 -15.00
C GLU A 115 -5.45 12.25 -16.29
N LYS A 116 -4.33 11.59 -16.61
CA LYS A 116 -4.23 10.67 -17.75
C LYS A 116 -5.18 9.46 -17.60
N ALA A 117 -5.24 8.86 -16.41
CA ALA A 117 -6.12 7.72 -16.14
C ALA A 117 -7.61 8.08 -16.24
N LYS A 118 -7.97 9.33 -15.92
CA LYS A 118 -9.32 9.89 -16.09
C LYS A 118 -9.63 10.32 -17.53
N GLY A 119 -8.67 10.23 -18.45
CA GLY A 119 -8.83 10.67 -19.84
C GLY A 119 -8.81 12.18 -20.03
N ILE A 120 -8.35 12.95 -19.04
CA ILE A 120 -8.23 14.42 -19.11
C ILE A 120 -7.00 14.82 -19.94
N LEU A 121 -5.90 14.08 -19.78
CA LEU A 121 -4.69 14.24 -20.58
C LEU A 121 -4.61 13.12 -21.63
N SER A 122 -4.57 13.50 -22.90
CA SER A 122 -4.28 12.61 -24.05
C SER A 122 -2.79 12.31 -24.18
#